data_AF-A0A538LVQ0-F1
#
_entry.id   AF-A0A538LVQ0-F1
#
_cell.length_a   1.000
_cell.length_b   1.000
_cell.length_c   1.000
_cell.angle_alpha   90.00
_cell.angle_beta   90.00
_cell.angle_gamma   90.00
#
_symmetry.space_group_name_H-M   'P 1'
#
loop_
_entity.id
_entity.type
_entity.pdbx_description
1 polymer ?
#
loop_
_entity_poly.entity_id
_entity_poly.type
_entity_poly.pdbx_seq_one_letter_code
_entity_poly.pdbx_strand_id
1 'polypeptide(L)'
;MSGRRDPRRSPGTAASRRRRPRRSGSFVFRHQALIVAAVVAVMIGLGIGVPLSRSLAGGSGTGPARPAAYRVVYEESLNGSPARWEVLSVRRPFESADLVYTTAGPPSPSDRPTSGSVSTEQRLYDVDASGLHDVGGRQPGPPSGDQDLAGQLPEMLHRGLASDRGSDRRVAGRSCHVYRFLEPPVGPVRHLGGPTEHDELCIDAAGLVLSETWTLDGRVVTQRSATSVSLAAVAIPPVSGASPTAGNASLVSPATDQRSFLAPPAPVPGYHAVPPVRFTLPDPLHPSSLTAASVVWTFVKGADVVTVEAGNERPGQLPWQPDDTVTEPVSLAGLGPARSAIRSDGAEIRVDLEGGSWVRVRGTMPASALADYANGLRLAAR
;
A
#
# COMPACT_ATOMS: atom_id res chain seq x y z
N MET A 1 -80.44 -44.98 7.09
CA MET A 1 -80.40 -43.55 6.75
C MET A 1 -79.06 -43.29 6.07
N SER A 2 -78.84 -43.58 4.78
CA SER A 2 -79.25 -42.85 3.56
C SER A 2 -79.28 -41.33 3.72
N GLY A 3 -78.35 -40.64 3.03
CA GLY A 3 -78.23 -39.18 3.01
C GLY A 3 -77.09 -38.71 2.11
N ARG A 4 -77.32 -38.79 0.80
CA ARG A 4 -76.43 -38.39 -0.31
C ARG A 4 -76.60 -36.88 -0.57
N ARG A 5 -75.51 -36.11 -0.75
CA ARG A 5 -75.26 -35.13 -1.83
C ARG A 5 -74.10 -34.17 -1.51
N ASP A 6 -73.03 -34.32 -2.29
CA ASP A 6 -72.09 -33.28 -2.72
C ASP A 6 -72.80 -32.38 -3.76
N PRO A 7 -72.41 -31.10 -4.03
CA PRO A 7 -71.14 -30.84 -4.74
C PRO A 7 -70.42 -29.47 -4.53
N ARG A 8 -69.10 -29.51 -4.73
CA ARG A 8 -68.23 -28.52 -5.46
C ARG A 8 -68.08 -27.08 -4.92
N ARG A 9 -66.88 -26.78 -4.42
CA ARG A 9 -65.98 -25.70 -4.91
C ARG A 9 -64.58 -25.80 -4.26
N SER A 10 -63.57 -26.08 -5.08
CA SER A 10 -62.16 -25.74 -4.83
C SER A 10 -61.78 -24.60 -5.80
N PRO A 11 -60.59 -23.95 -5.74
CA PRO A 11 -59.59 -23.86 -4.67
C PRO A 11 -59.18 -22.39 -4.35
N GLY A 12 -58.79 -22.10 -3.11
CA GLY A 12 -58.18 -20.82 -2.72
C GLY A 12 -56.81 -21.08 -2.10
N THR A 13 -55.77 -20.79 -2.86
CA THR A 13 -54.35 -21.04 -2.63
C THR A 13 -53.85 -20.38 -1.35
N ALA A 14 -53.69 -21.15 -0.27
CA ALA A 14 -52.97 -20.71 0.92
C ALA A 14 -51.47 -20.80 0.67
N ALA A 15 -50.88 -19.71 0.18
CA ALA A 15 -49.45 -19.56 0.00
C ALA A 15 -48.73 -19.72 1.35
N SER A 16 -47.93 -20.78 1.45
CA SER A 16 -46.97 -20.99 2.54
C SER A 16 -46.01 -19.79 2.60
N ARG A 17 -46.17 -18.91 3.60
CA ARG A 17 -45.15 -17.92 3.97
C ARG A 17 -43.91 -18.67 4.48
N ARG A 18 -43.03 -19.07 3.56
CA ARG A 18 -41.66 -19.48 3.86
C ARG A 18 -40.96 -18.27 4.50
N ARG A 19 -40.81 -18.30 5.83
CA ARG A 19 -39.89 -17.42 6.56
C ARG A 19 -38.50 -17.63 5.97
N ARG A 20 -38.01 -16.63 5.22
CA ARG A 20 -36.61 -16.57 4.80
C ARG A 20 -35.74 -16.48 6.06
N PRO A 21 -34.73 -17.34 6.23
CA PRO A 21 -33.80 -17.18 7.34
C PRO A 21 -33.05 -15.85 7.16
N ARG A 22 -33.06 -15.03 8.22
CA ARG A 22 -32.19 -13.88 8.37
C ARG A 22 -30.74 -14.36 8.27
N ARG A 23 -30.09 -14.12 7.13
CA ARG A 23 -28.64 -14.18 7.01
C ARG A 23 -28.08 -13.04 7.87
N SER A 24 -27.66 -13.36 9.09
CA SER A 24 -26.67 -12.59 9.83
C SER A 24 -25.40 -12.61 8.99
N GLY A 25 -25.14 -11.49 8.31
CA GLY A 25 -23.91 -11.27 7.55
C GLY A 25 -22.84 -10.78 8.52
N SER A 26 -22.07 -11.70 9.07
CA SER A 26 -20.78 -11.40 9.69
C SER A 26 -19.79 -11.04 8.58
N PHE A 27 -19.70 -9.76 8.22
CA PHE A 27 -18.66 -9.24 7.34
C PHE A 27 -17.46 -8.83 8.20
N VAL A 28 -16.55 -9.78 8.40
CA VAL A 28 -15.23 -9.55 8.98
C VAL A 28 -14.34 -9.06 7.83
N PHE A 29 -14.00 -7.78 7.82
CA PHE A 29 -12.86 -7.28 7.03
C PHE A 29 -11.61 -7.89 7.66
N ARG A 30 -11.21 -9.06 7.13
CA ARG A 30 -9.85 -9.55 7.29
C ARG A 30 -8.96 -8.48 6.67
N HIS A 31 -8.07 -7.87 7.46
CA HIS A 31 -6.86 -7.22 6.92
C HIS A 31 -6.06 -8.33 6.23
N GLN A 32 -6.42 -8.64 4.99
CA GLN A 32 -5.64 -9.53 4.17
C GLN A 32 -4.44 -8.73 3.69
N ALA A 33 -3.25 -9.17 4.11
CA ALA A 33 -2.12 -9.21 3.20
C ALA A 33 -2.65 -9.80 1.88
N LEU A 34 -2.87 -8.95 0.87
CA LEU A 34 -3.39 -9.38 -0.41
C LEU A 34 -2.32 -10.19 -1.12
N ILE A 35 -2.51 -11.51 -1.09
CA ILE A 35 -2.01 -12.44 -2.10
C ILE A 35 -2.74 -12.08 -3.40
N VAL A 36 -1.99 -11.60 -4.38
CA VAL A 36 -2.47 -11.25 -5.72
C VAL A 36 -2.99 -12.50 -6.43
N ALA A 37 -4.28 -12.51 -6.80
CA ALA A 37 -4.83 -13.38 -7.83
C ALA A 37 -5.95 -12.64 -8.59
N ALA A 38 -5.76 -12.52 -9.90
CA ALA A 38 -6.55 -11.75 -10.87
C ALA A 38 -7.93 -12.36 -11.20
N VAL A 39 -8.88 -11.52 -11.67
CA VAL A 39 -9.70 -11.71 -12.90
C VAL A 39 -10.25 -10.35 -13.38
N VAL A 40 -10.17 -10.15 -14.71
CA VAL A 40 -10.39 -8.96 -15.54
C VAL A 40 -11.86 -8.75 -15.97
N ALA A 41 -12.26 -7.50 -16.22
CA ALA A 41 -13.17 -7.15 -17.32
C ALA A 41 -12.95 -5.71 -17.86
N VAL A 42 -12.72 -5.67 -19.17
CA VAL A 42 -12.35 -4.57 -20.10
C VAL A 42 -13.46 -3.53 -20.32
N MET A 43 -13.13 -2.27 -20.64
CA MET A 43 -13.72 -1.52 -21.78
C MET A 43 -12.92 -0.25 -22.17
N ILE A 44 -12.85 -0.04 -23.49
CA ILE A 44 -11.99 0.84 -24.29
C ILE A 44 -12.68 2.20 -24.57
N GLY A 45 -11.90 3.28 -24.70
CA GLY A 45 -12.35 4.52 -25.33
C GLY A 45 -11.22 5.50 -25.67
N LEU A 46 -10.90 5.64 -26.96
CA LEU A 46 -9.89 6.55 -27.53
C LEU A 46 -10.24 8.04 -27.37
N GLY A 47 -9.22 8.88 -27.18
CA GLY A 47 -9.31 10.34 -27.33
C GLY A 47 -7.94 10.99 -27.55
N ILE A 48 -7.70 11.45 -28.78
CA ILE A 48 -6.49 12.09 -29.30
C ILE A 48 -6.39 13.55 -28.81
N GLY A 49 -5.20 14.01 -28.38
CA GLY A 49 -4.93 15.41 -28.07
C GLY A 49 -3.43 15.76 -28.02
N VAL A 50 -3.02 16.72 -28.85
CA VAL A 50 -1.65 17.19 -29.16
C VAL A 50 -1.00 17.95 -27.99
N PRO A 51 0.32 17.83 -27.73
CA PRO A 51 0.96 18.44 -26.56
C PRO A 51 1.33 19.91 -26.80
N LEU A 52 1.04 20.76 -25.80
CA LEU A 52 1.63 22.09 -25.66
C LEU A 52 2.78 22.01 -24.65
N SER A 53 3.99 21.93 -25.19
CA SER A 53 5.23 21.94 -24.41
C SER A 53 5.42 23.29 -23.71
N ARG A 54 5.41 23.28 -22.37
CA ARG A 54 6.03 24.34 -21.56
C ARG A 54 7.10 23.70 -20.68
N SER A 55 8.36 23.91 -21.08
CA SER A 55 9.52 23.67 -20.24
C SER A 55 9.38 24.47 -18.95
N LEU A 56 9.27 23.78 -17.81
CA LEU A 56 9.49 24.36 -16.50
C LEU A 56 10.86 23.92 -16.02
N ALA A 57 11.74 24.91 -15.89
CA ALA A 57 13.06 24.79 -15.33
C ALA A 57 12.99 24.18 -13.91
N GLY A 58 13.88 23.22 -13.65
CA GLY A 58 14.00 22.53 -12.38
C GLY A 58 14.34 23.49 -11.24
N GLY A 59 13.35 23.73 -10.38
CA GLY A 59 13.58 24.19 -9.02
C GLY A 59 13.76 22.97 -8.12
N SER A 60 14.92 22.84 -7.49
CA SER A 60 15.16 21.89 -6.41
C SER A 60 14.30 22.27 -5.20
N GLY A 61 13.05 21.82 -5.19
CA GLY A 61 12.14 22.02 -4.06
C GLY A 61 12.57 21.16 -2.89
N THR A 62 12.96 21.79 -1.78
CA THR A 62 12.98 21.17 -0.46
C THR A 62 11.54 20.77 -0.11
N GLY A 63 11.21 19.49 -0.30
CA GLY A 63 9.94 18.92 0.15
C GLY A 63 9.76 19.04 1.67
N PRO A 64 8.56 18.77 2.20
CA PRO A 64 8.30 18.81 3.63
C PRO A 64 9.26 17.89 4.38
N ALA A 65 9.79 18.37 5.52
CA ALA A 65 10.73 17.59 6.33
C ALA A 65 10.00 16.37 6.94
N ARG A 66 10.37 15.17 6.49
CA ARG A 66 9.79 13.90 6.96
C ARG A 66 10.37 13.55 8.34
N PRO A 67 9.55 13.40 9.40
CA PRO A 67 10.05 13.05 10.73
C PRO A 67 10.71 11.66 10.72
N ALA A 68 11.82 11.49 11.44
CA ALA A 68 12.52 10.20 11.53
C ALA A 68 11.72 9.14 12.31
N ALA A 69 10.86 9.58 13.24
CA ALA A 69 9.96 8.72 13.99
C ALA A 69 8.66 9.47 14.29
N TYR A 70 7.54 8.74 14.36
CA TYR A 70 6.28 9.29 14.80
C TYR A 70 5.32 8.22 15.31
N ARG A 71 4.38 8.62 16.16
CA ARG A 71 3.26 7.81 16.63
C ARG A 71 1.96 8.58 16.45
N VAL A 72 0.98 7.97 15.80
CA VAL A 72 -0.39 8.48 15.72
C VAL A 72 -1.34 7.49 16.37
N VAL A 73 -2.23 8.01 17.21
CA VAL A 73 -3.36 7.24 17.74
C VAL A 73 -4.61 7.73 17.06
N TYR A 74 -5.29 6.86 16.34
CA TYR A 74 -6.56 7.15 15.70
C TYR A 74 -7.70 6.51 16.46
N GLU A 75 -8.81 7.25 16.52
CA GLU A 75 -10.12 6.66 16.73
C GLU A 75 -10.71 6.36 15.34
N GLU A 76 -11.17 5.13 15.13
CA GLU A 76 -11.67 4.65 13.85
C GLU A 76 -13.06 4.04 14.03
N SER A 77 -13.99 4.39 13.13
CA SER A 77 -15.30 3.74 13.00
C SER A 77 -15.46 3.14 11.61
N LEU A 78 -16.01 1.92 11.56
CA LEU A 78 -16.25 1.18 10.33
C LEU A 78 -17.73 0.91 10.14
N ASN A 79 -18.31 1.36 9.03
CA ASN A 79 -19.73 1.18 8.69
C ASN A 79 -20.69 1.61 9.83
N GLY A 80 -20.33 2.66 10.57
CA GLY A 80 -21.09 3.13 11.75
C GLY A 80 -21.02 2.21 12.97
N SER A 81 -20.13 1.20 12.97
CA SER A 81 -19.83 0.37 14.15
C SER A 81 -19.16 1.20 15.25
N PRO A 82 -19.18 0.73 16.51
CA PRO A 82 -18.47 1.38 17.60
C PRO A 82 -17.00 1.65 17.25
N ALA A 83 -16.48 2.74 17.81
CA ALA A 83 -15.09 3.11 17.61
C ALA A 83 -14.14 2.00 18.09
N ARG A 84 -13.10 1.75 17.29
CA ARG A 84 -11.90 1.01 17.66
C ARG A 84 -10.70 1.96 17.57
N TRP A 85 -9.55 1.51 18.06
CA TRP A 85 -8.36 2.32 18.09
C TRP A 85 -7.30 1.74 17.18
N GLU A 86 -6.68 2.59 16.36
CA GLU A 86 -5.50 2.25 15.59
C GLU A 86 -4.31 3.02 16.17
N VAL A 87 -3.17 2.36 16.30
CA VAL A 87 -1.92 2.96 16.72
C VAL A 87 -0.87 2.66 15.66
N LEU A 88 -0.54 3.68 14.89
CA LEU A 88 0.56 3.65 13.93
C LEU A 88 1.81 4.23 14.59
N SER A 89 2.83 3.40 14.80
CA SER A 89 4.15 3.80 15.28
C SER A 89 5.17 3.52 14.19
N VAL A 90 5.96 4.52 13.80
CA VAL A 90 6.93 4.41 12.71
C VAL A 90 8.29 4.90 13.18
N ARG A 91 9.32 4.11 12.86
CA ARG A 91 10.73 4.48 12.97
C ARG A 91 11.37 4.26 11.60
N ARG A 92 11.50 5.36 10.86
CA ARG A 92 11.99 5.36 9.49
C ARG A 92 13.47 4.96 9.42
N PRO A 93 13.91 4.34 8.32
CA PRO A 93 13.14 4.10 7.08
C PRO A 93 12.50 2.70 6.98
N PHE A 94 12.56 1.87 8.04
CA PHE A 94 12.33 0.43 7.88
C PHE A 94 11.38 -0.22 8.86
N GLU A 95 11.01 0.46 9.95
CA GLU A 95 10.27 -0.16 11.03
C GLU A 95 8.95 0.52 11.31
N SER A 96 7.90 -0.27 11.48
CA SER A 96 6.61 0.22 11.94
C SER A 96 5.87 -0.84 12.73
N ALA A 97 4.88 -0.38 13.49
CA ALA A 97 3.82 -1.18 14.03
C ALA A 97 2.51 -0.44 13.78
N ASP A 98 1.60 -1.08 13.06
CA ASP A 98 0.25 -0.60 12.81
C ASP A 98 -0.71 -1.57 13.50
N LEU A 99 -1.22 -1.16 14.66
CA LEU A 99 -1.90 -2.03 15.60
C LEU A 99 -3.30 -1.54 15.93
N VAL A 100 -4.25 -2.47 15.92
CA VAL A 100 -5.67 -2.21 16.21
C VAL A 100 -6.03 -2.75 17.59
N TYR A 101 -6.82 -2.00 18.34
CA TYR A 101 -7.28 -2.31 19.70
C TYR A 101 -8.79 -2.13 19.82
N THR A 102 -9.45 -3.04 20.55
CA THR A 102 -10.88 -2.95 20.89
C THR A 102 -11.05 -2.62 22.37
N THR A 103 -10.53 -1.48 22.79
CA THR A 103 -10.65 -0.93 24.15
C THR A 103 -11.72 0.15 24.20
N ALA A 104 -12.30 0.41 25.39
CA ALA A 104 -13.34 1.44 25.55
C ALA A 104 -12.83 2.89 25.35
N GLY A 105 -11.52 3.11 25.47
CA GLY A 105 -10.86 4.39 25.24
C GLY A 105 -9.46 4.19 24.64
N PRO A 106 -8.67 5.27 24.46
CA PRO A 106 -7.36 5.20 23.86
C PRO A 106 -6.49 4.12 24.51
N PRO A 107 -5.79 3.28 23.72
CA PRO A 107 -5.04 2.15 24.25
C PRO A 107 -3.86 2.62 25.11
N SER A 108 -3.72 1.98 26.27
CA SER A 108 -2.59 2.10 27.19
C SER A 108 -1.46 1.14 26.81
N PRO A 109 -0.23 1.34 27.31
CA PRO A 109 0.90 0.44 27.01
C PRO A 109 0.71 -1.02 27.47
N SER A 110 -0.23 -1.29 28.39
CA SER A 110 -0.55 -2.65 28.85
C SER A 110 -1.63 -3.35 28.02
N ASP A 111 -2.34 -2.62 27.17
CA ASP A 111 -3.38 -3.20 26.33
C ASP A 111 -2.76 -4.05 25.23
N ARG A 112 -3.47 -5.13 24.87
CA ARG A 112 -3.04 -6.02 23.79
C ARG A 112 -3.77 -5.65 22.49
N PRO A 113 -3.06 -5.55 21.37
CA PRO A 113 -3.70 -5.38 20.08
C PRO A 113 -4.54 -6.62 19.74
N THR A 114 -5.67 -6.40 19.07
CA THR A 114 -6.53 -7.47 18.53
C THR A 114 -6.11 -7.90 17.14
N SER A 115 -5.52 -6.98 16.38
CA SER A 115 -4.98 -7.26 15.05
C SER A 115 -3.92 -6.22 14.68
N GLY A 116 -3.19 -6.44 13.58
CA GLY A 116 -2.31 -5.43 13.01
C GLY A 116 -1.09 -6.04 12.35
N SER A 117 -0.07 -5.23 12.09
CA SER A 117 1.20 -5.70 11.55
C SER A 117 2.38 -5.01 12.20
N VAL A 118 3.52 -5.70 12.19
CA VAL A 118 4.82 -5.12 12.54
C VAL A 118 5.75 -5.34 11.37
N SER A 119 6.39 -4.27 10.91
CA SER A 119 7.43 -4.31 9.87
C SER A 119 8.78 -4.04 10.48
N THR A 120 9.78 -4.79 10.03
CA THR A 120 11.20 -4.50 10.24
C THR A 120 11.89 -4.42 8.89
N GLU A 121 13.19 -4.08 8.84
CA GLU A 121 13.95 -3.98 7.59
C GLU A 121 13.76 -5.18 6.66
N GLN A 122 13.78 -6.41 7.20
CA GLN A 122 13.80 -7.62 6.37
C GLN A 122 12.66 -8.58 6.67
N ARG A 123 11.77 -8.26 7.61
CA ARG A 123 10.71 -9.17 8.07
C ARG A 123 9.37 -8.46 8.23
N LEU A 124 8.31 -9.17 7.90
CA LEU A 124 6.93 -8.74 8.13
C LEU A 124 6.27 -9.70 9.13
N TYR A 125 5.53 -9.14 10.06
CA TYR A 125 4.78 -9.89 11.06
C TYR A 125 3.31 -9.46 11.04
N ASP A 126 2.43 -10.44 11.22
CA ASP A 126 1.01 -10.24 11.44
C ASP A 126 0.71 -10.36 12.94
N VAL A 127 -0.27 -9.61 13.41
CA VAL A 127 -0.76 -9.67 14.78
C VAL A 127 -2.23 -10.04 14.71
N ASP A 128 -2.62 -11.05 15.49
CA ASP A 128 -4.02 -11.41 15.67
C ASP A 128 -4.30 -11.84 17.12
N ALA A 129 -5.53 -12.32 17.37
CA ALA A 129 -5.96 -12.76 18.69
C ALA A 129 -5.14 -13.95 19.26
N SER A 130 -4.45 -14.71 18.42
CA SER A 130 -3.60 -15.83 18.82
C SER A 130 -2.14 -15.42 19.06
N GLY A 131 -1.73 -14.25 18.58
CA GLY A 131 -0.44 -13.65 18.91
C GLY A 131 0.24 -13.00 17.71
N LEU A 132 1.57 -12.94 17.79
CA LEU A 132 2.44 -12.43 16.74
C LEU A 132 2.89 -13.59 15.84
N HIS A 133 2.71 -13.43 14.53
CA HIS A 133 3.09 -14.42 13.53
C HIS A 133 4.08 -13.84 12.55
N ASP A 134 5.15 -14.57 12.29
CA ASP A 134 6.08 -14.25 11.22
C ASP A 134 5.48 -14.63 9.87
N VAL A 135 5.24 -13.62 9.03
CA VAL A 135 4.69 -13.78 7.69
C VAL A 135 5.78 -14.16 6.69
N GLY A 136 7.01 -13.71 6.90
CA GLY A 136 8.12 -13.97 6.01
C GLY A 136 9.07 -12.79 5.83
N GLY A 137 10.00 -12.99 4.90
CA GLY A 137 10.96 -11.97 4.48
C GLY A 137 10.29 -10.85 3.68
N ARG A 138 10.68 -9.61 3.93
CA ARG A 138 10.32 -8.45 3.09
C ARG A 138 11.57 -7.70 2.65
N GLN A 139 11.48 -7.02 1.53
CA GLN A 139 12.57 -6.22 1.00
C GLN A 139 12.76 -4.96 1.86
N PRO A 140 14.00 -4.50 2.10
CA PRO A 140 14.24 -3.22 2.75
C PRO A 140 13.56 -2.09 1.98
N GLY A 141 12.77 -1.28 2.66
CA GLY A 141 11.98 -0.18 2.09
C GLY A 141 11.01 0.39 3.12
N PRO A 142 10.20 1.41 2.75
CA PRO A 142 9.25 2.04 3.67
C PRO A 142 8.40 0.99 4.39
N PRO A 143 8.26 1.06 5.73
CA PRO A 143 7.54 0.04 6.48
C PRO A 143 6.02 0.14 6.27
N SER A 144 5.28 -0.93 6.60
CA SER A 144 3.82 -0.93 6.47
C SER A 144 3.19 0.28 7.17
N GLY A 145 2.23 0.94 6.51
CA GLY A 145 1.52 2.10 7.05
C GLY A 145 2.32 3.42 7.01
N ASP A 146 3.63 3.42 6.74
CA ASP A 146 4.39 4.66 6.53
C ASP A 146 4.21 5.14 5.08
N GLN A 147 3.45 6.22 4.92
CA GLN A 147 3.15 6.82 3.63
C GLN A 147 4.06 8.02 3.33
N ASP A 148 4.19 8.34 2.05
CA ASP A 148 4.87 9.54 1.53
C ASP A 148 3.93 10.39 0.66
N LEU A 149 2.63 10.41 0.97
CA LEU A 149 1.63 11.13 0.16
C LEU A 149 2.01 12.58 -0.08
N ALA A 150 2.43 13.31 0.97
CA ALA A 150 2.77 14.73 0.83
C ALA A 150 3.97 14.99 -0.08
N GLY A 151 4.98 14.11 -0.08
CA GLY A 151 6.12 14.20 -0.99
C GLY A 151 5.74 14.02 -2.45
N GLN A 152 4.65 13.28 -2.70
CA GLN A 152 4.18 12.91 -4.04
C GLN A 152 2.93 13.70 -4.49
N LEU A 153 2.31 14.49 -3.61
CA LEU A 153 1.07 15.24 -3.89
C LEU A 153 1.13 16.08 -5.17
N PRO A 154 2.20 16.85 -5.46
CA PRO A 154 2.28 17.61 -6.71
C PRO A 154 2.10 16.73 -7.96
N GLU A 155 2.72 15.55 -7.94
CA GLU A 155 2.64 14.57 -9.04
C GLU A 155 1.27 13.88 -9.08
N MET A 156 0.71 13.56 -7.90
CA MET A 156 -0.64 12.99 -7.80
C MET A 156 -1.72 13.95 -8.33
N LEU A 157 -1.59 15.25 -8.03
CA LEU A 157 -2.48 16.29 -8.56
C LEU A 157 -2.30 16.44 -10.07
N HIS A 158 -1.04 16.44 -10.55
CA HIS A 158 -0.74 16.54 -11.98
C HIS A 158 -1.38 15.41 -12.79
N ARG A 159 -1.31 14.18 -12.27
CA ARG A 159 -1.79 12.95 -12.94
C ARG A 159 -3.28 12.62 -12.71
N GLY A 160 -4.00 13.45 -11.96
CA GLY A 160 -5.41 13.18 -11.62
C GLY A 160 -5.58 11.96 -10.69
N LEU A 161 -4.58 11.68 -9.86
CA LEU A 161 -4.61 10.65 -8.81
C LEU A 161 -5.15 11.20 -7.48
N ALA A 162 -5.00 12.51 -7.27
CA ALA A 162 -5.55 13.24 -6.15
C ALA A 162 -6.20 14.54 -6.62
N SER A 163 -7.09 15.10 -5.81
CA SER A 163 -7.63 16.44 -6.02
C SER A 163 -7.62 17.24 -4.72
N ASP A 164 -7.30 18.52 -4.83
CA ASP A 164 -7.32 19.48 -3.74
C ASP A 164 -8.78 19.87 -3.44
N ARG A 165 -9.21 19.76 -2.16
CA ARG A 165 -10.56 20.14 -1.72
C ARG A 165 -10.63 21.55 -1.14
N GLY A 166 -9.50 22.24 -1.02
CA GLY A 166 -9.37 23.64 -0.59
C GLY A 166 -9.74 23.85 0.88
N SER A 167 -9.75 22.80 1.69
CA SER A 167 -10.27 22.82 3.05
C SER A 167 -9.16 22.58 4.06
N ASP A 168 -8.76 23.64 4.77
CA ASP A 168 -7.86 23.54 5.90
C ASP A 168 -8.63 23.15 7.17
N ARG A 169 -8.06 22.22 7.94
CA ARG A 169 -8.63 21.75 9.21
C ARG A 169 -7.57 21.72 10.30
N ARG A 170 -8.02 21.54 11.54
CA ARG A 170 -7.16 21.23 12.69
C ARG A 170 -7.62 19.92 13.32
N VAL A 171 -6.72 18.94 13.40
CA VAL A 171 -6.96 17.60 13.97
C VAL A 171 -5.82 17.27 14.92
N ALA A 172 -6.13 16.75 16.12
CA ALA A 172 -5.16 16.52 17.20
C ALA A 172 -4.23 17.73 17.47
N GLY A 173 -4.75 18.96 17.35
CA GLY A 173 -3.99 20.20 17.54
C GLY A 173 -3.08 20.61 16.38
N ARG A 174 -3.05 19.86 15.27
CA ARG A 174 -2.19 20.09 14.10
C ARG A 174 -3.02 20.56 12.91
N SER A 175 -2.51 21.53 12.15
CA SER A 175 -3.15 21.98 10.92
C SER A 175 -2.90 20.97 9.80
N CYS A 176 -3.92 20.67 9.00
CA CYS A 176 -3.84 19.80 7.83
C CYS A 176 -4.72 20.31 6.70
N HIS A 177 -4.41 19.88 5.47
CA HIS A 177 -5.14 20.21 4.26
C HIS A 177 -5.83 18.97 3.70
N VAL A 178 -7.06 19.11 3.22
CA VAL A 178 -7.87 17.99 2.73
C VAL A 178 -7.65 17.74 1.25
N TYR A 179 -7.22 16.52 0.93
CA TYR A 179 -7.11 16.00 -0.44
C TYR A 179 -8.06 14.84 -0.62
N ARG A 180 -8.56 14.68 -1.84
CA ARG A 180 -9.43 13.58 -2.24
C ARG A 180 -8.68 12.59 -3.11
N PHE A 181 -8.91 11.30 -2.86
CA PHE A 181 -8.44 10.13 -3.59
C PHE A 181 -9.65 9.26 -4.00
N LEU A 182 -9.45 8.22 -4.81
CA LEU A 182 -10.51 7.25 -5.14
C LEU A 182 -10.87 6.38 -3.94
N GLU A 183 -9.85 5.84 -3.28
CA GLU A 183 -9.93 4.88 -2.19
C GLU A 183 -8.72 5.10 -1.26
N PRO A 184 -8.72 4.53 -0.04
CA PRO A 184 -7.60 4.64 0.88
C PRO A 184 -6.29 4.23 0.19
N PRO A 185 -5.30 5.13 0.06
CA PRO A 185 -4.13 4.88 -0.76
C PRO A 185 -3.22 3.84 -0.09
N VAL A 186 -3.25 2.62 -0.62
CA VAL A 186 -2.38 1.51 -0.19
C VAL A 186 -1.71 0.92 -1.43
N GLY A 187 -0.41 1.21 -1.61
CA GLY A 187 0.32 0.79 -2.80
C GLY A 187 0.11 1.78 -3.96
N PRO A 188 -0.01 1.34 -5.23
CA PRO A 188 -0.22 2.23 -6.37
C PRO A 188 -1.47 3.10 -6.18
N VAL A 189 -1.34 4.42 -6.36
CA VAL A 189 -2.49 5.33 -6.18
C VAL A 189 -3.31 5.34 -7.47
N ARG A 190 -4.58 4.99 -7.36
CA ARG A 190 -5.47 4.86 -8.51
C ARG A 190 -5.94 6.22 -9.02
N HIS A 191 -6.31 6.27 -10.30
CA HIS A 191 -6.94 7.46 -10.88
C HIS A 191 -8.22 7.82 -10.11
N LEU A 192 -8.51 9.12 -9.99
CA LEU A 192 -9.72 9.59 -9.34
C LEU A 192 -11.00 8.98 -9.93
N GLY A 193 -11.96 8.69 -9.04
CA GLY A 193 -13.27 8.17 -9.38
C GLY A 193 -14.36 9.23 -9.53
N GLY A 194 -15.60 8.74 -9.60
CA GLY A 194 -16.80 9.56 -9.55
C GLY A 194 -17.14 10.06 -8.15
N PRO A 195 -18.20 10.86 -7.98
CA PRO A 195 -18.52 11.50 -6.70
C PRO A 195 -19.01 10.55 -5.61
N THR A 196 -19.41 9.33 -5.96
CA THR A 196 -19.98 8.35 -5.02
C THR A 196 -18.94 7.42 -4.38
N GLU A 197 -17.73 7.39 -4.92
CA GLU A 197 -16.62 6.59 -4.40
C GLU A 197 -15.37 7.47 -4.34
N HIS A 198 -14.98 7.81 -3.11
CA HIS A 198 -13.83 8.67 -2.86
C HIS A 198 -13.39 8.55 -1.41
N ASP A 199 -12.11 8.80 -1.19
CA ASP A 199 -11.52 8.95 0.13
C ASP A 199 -11.02 10.38 0.34
N GLU A 200 -11.31 10.98 1.50
CA GLU A 200 -10.83 12.32 1.86
C GLU A 200 -9.83 12.23 3.01
N LEU A 201 -8.58 12.60 2.73
CA LEU A 201 -7.49 12.59 3.69
C LEU A 201 -7.10 14.01 4.09
N CYS A 202 -7.01 14.29 5.39
CA CYS A 202 -6.43 15.53 5.90
C CYS A 202 -4.95 15.30 6.21
N ILE A 203 -4.07 15.86 5.39
CA ILE A 203 -2.61 15.63 5.46
C ILE A 203 -1.93 16.87 6.03
N ASP A 204 -1.08 16.68 7.05
CA ASP A 204 -0.35 17.79 7.68
C ASP A 204 0.94 18.16 6.94
N ALA A 205 1.59 19.25 7.37
CA ALA A 205 2.83 19.72 6.76
C ALA A 205 4.02 18.77 6.93
N ALA A 206 3.94 17.76 7.81
CA ALA A 206 4.96 16.72 7.97
C ALA A 206 4.64 15.46 7.13
N GLY A 207 3.54 15.49 6.36
CA GLY A 207 3.08 14.38 5.53
C GLY A 207 2.31 13.30 6.29
N LEU A 208 1.86 13.58 7.52
CA LEU A 208 1.06 12.64 8.30
C LEU A 208 -0.42 12.79 7.95
N VAL A 209 -1.10 11.67 7.71
CA VAL A 209 -2.55 11.63 7.60
C VAL A 209 -3.15 11.81 9.00
N LEU A 210 -3.89 12.88 9.22
CA LEU A 210 -4.52 13.17 10.51
C LEU A 210 -5.98 12.74 10.58
N SER A 211 -6.66 12.66 9.43
CA SER A 211 -8.01 12.10 9.37
C SER A 211 -8.29 11.53 7.99
N GLU A 212 -9.20 10.58 7.94
CA GLU A 212 -9.67 9.89 6.74
C GLU A 212 -11.19 9.76 6.79
N THR A 213 -11.83 9.90 5.64
CA THR A 213 -13.26 9.65 5.46
C THR A 213 -13.47 9.00 4.11
N TRP A 214 -13.61 7.68 4.12
CA TRP A 214 -13.82 6.91 2.91
C TRP A 214 -15.30 6.71 2.66
N THR A 215 -15.75 7.17 1.50
CA THR A 215 -17.11 7.05 1.00
C THR A 215 -17.16 6.03 -0.13
N LEU A 216 -18.02 5.02 0.02
CA LEU A 216 -18.30 4.00 -0.99
C LEU A 216 -19.81 3.96 -1.26
N ASP A 217 -20.21 3.98 -2.52
CA ASP A 217 -21.62 4.07 -2.95
C ASP A 217 -22.40 5.22 -2.26
N GLY A 218 -21.73 6.35 -2.05
CA GLY A 218 -22.29 7.53 -1.39
C GLY A 218 -22.48 7.39 0.13
N ARG A 219 -21.92 6.35 0.75
CA ARG A 219 -21.99 6.11 2.20
C ARG A 219 -20.59 6.10 2.80
N VAL A 220 -20.43 6.75 3.96
CA VAL A 220 -19.19 6.66 4.73
C VAL A 220 -19.05 5.25 5.28
N VAL A 221 -18.02 4.54 4.84
CA VAL A 221 -17.69 3.17 5.26
C VAL A 221 -16.53 3.14 6.25
N THR A 222 -15.66 4.14 6.20
CA THR A 222 -14.56 4.32 7.16
C THR A 222 -14.46 5.77 7.55
N GLN A 223 -14.31 6.01 8.85
CA GLN A 223 -13.95 7.32 9.36
C GLN A 223 -12.89 7.14 10.43
N ARG A 224 -11.73 7.76 10.23
CA ARG A 224 -10.57 7.66 11.11
C ARG A 224 -10.08 9.06 11.44
N SER A 225 -9.81 9.35 12.71
CA SER A 225 -9.30 10.67 13.13
C SER A 225 -8.25 10.53 14.21
N ALA A 226 -7.13 11.22 14.02
CA ALA A 226 -6.06 11.28 15.00
C ALA A 226 -6.58 11.98 16.26
N THR A 227 -6.35 11.33 17.39
CA THR A 227 -6.61 11.87 18.73
C THR A 227 -5.33 12.38 19.39
N SER A 228 -4.19 11.80 19.03
CA SER A 228 -2.86 12.26 19.44
C SER A 228 -1.80 11.95 18.39
N VAL A 229 -0.80 12.83 18.29
CA VAL A 229 0.36 12.70 17.41
C VAL A 229 1.61 13.04 18.21
N SER A 230 2.63 12.18 18.14
CA SER A 230 3.96 12.42 18.69
C SER A 230 5.01 12.27 17.59
N LEU A 231 5.96 13.18 17.52
CA LEU A 231 7.13 13.11 16.61
C LEU A 231 8.42 12.71 17.35
N ALA A 232 8.30 12.29 18.62
CA ALA A 232 9.41 11.85 19.43
C ALA A 232 9.77 10.39 19.15
N ALA A 233 10.82 9.89 19.81
CA ALA A 233 11.19 8.47 19.74
C ALA A 233 9.99 7.57 20.08
N VAL A 234 9.76 6.58 19.23
CA VAL A 234 8.64 5.62 19.37
C VAL A 234 9.15 4.23 19.70
N ALA A 235 8.34 3.49 20.46
CA ALA A 235 8.58 2.08 20.72
C ALA A 235 7.88 1.26 19.64
N ILE A 236 8.67 0.46 18.91
CA ILE A 236 8.15 -0.64 18.10
C ILE A 236 8.12 -1.88 19.00
N PRO A 237 6.99 -2.60 19.10
CA PRO A 237 6.90 -3.79 19.93
C PRO A 237 7.99 -4.83 19.57
N PRO A 238 8.56 -5.53 20.56
CA PRO A 238 9.52 -6.59 20.29
C PRO A 238 8.85 -7.72 19.50
N VAL A 239 9.56 -8.25 18.51
CA VAL A 239 9.09 -9.36 17.66
C VAL A 239 9.60 -10.73 18.12
N SER A 240 10.32 -10.77 19.25
CA SER A 240 10.79 -12.01 19.86
C SER A 240 9.62 -12.90 20.26
N GLY A 241 9.67 -14.19 19.88
CA GLY A 241 8.62 -15.15 20.18
C GLY A 241 7.49 -15.20 19.14
N ALA A 242 7.64 -14.53 17.99
CA ALA A 242 6.75 -14.70 16.86
C ALA A 242 6.70 -16.18 16.44
N SER A 243 5.49 -16.71 16.25
CA SER A 243 5.30 -18.05 15.70
C SER A 243 5.45 -18.01 14.17
N PRO A 244 6.08 -19.00 13.52
CA PRO A 244 6.13 -19.02 12.07
C PRO A 244 4.73 -19.24 11.49
N THR A 245 4.34 -18.46 10.48
CA THR A 245 3.14 -18.76 9.71
C THR A 245 3.37 -20.04 8.91
N ALA A 246 2.44 -21.00 8.96
CA ALA A 246 2.56 -22.24 8.21
C ALA A 246 2.58 -21.98 6.69
N GLY A 247 3.64 -22.38 5.99
CA GLY A 247 3.72 -22.32 4.52
C GLY A 247 5.09 -21.95 3.96
N ASN A 248 5.13 -21.76 2.63
CA ASN A 248 6.31 -21.32 1.88
C ASN A 248 6.41 -19.78 1.92
N ALA A 249 6.89 -19.24 3.04
CA ALA A 249 7.09 -17.82 3.21
C ALA A 249 8.18 -17.28 2.26
N SER A 250 8.09 -16.00 1.92
CA SER A 250 9.20 -15.29 1.28
C SER A 250 10.44 -15.30 2.17
N LEU A 251 11.61 -15.27 1.55
CA LEU A 251 12.89 -15.28 2.23
C LEU A 251 13.74 -14.09 1.79
N VAL A 252 14.52 -13.58 2.73
CA VAL A 252 15.50 -12.52 2.51
C VAL A 252 16.84 -13.03 3.03
N SER A 253 17.88 -12.89 2.22
CA SER A 253 19.23 -13.32 2.56
C SER A 253 20.26 -12.31 2.04
N PRO A 254 21.47 -12.24 2.62
CA PRO A 254 22.51 -11.38 2.08
C PRO A 254 22.86 -11.73 0.62
N ALA A 255 22.96 -10.73 -0.26
CA ALA A 255 23.41 -10.91 -1.64
C ALA A 255 24.90 -10.58 -1.78
N THR A 256 25.77 -11.38 -1.13
CA THR A 256 27.22 -11.11 -1.07
C THR A 256 27.92 -11.14 -2.44
N ASP A 257 27.42 -11.94 -3.39
CA ASP A 257 27.95 -12.02 -4.75
C ASP A 257 27.38 -10.95 -5.70
N GLN A 258 26.29 -10.29 -5.29
CA GLN A 258 25.51 -9.33 -6.08
C GLN A 258 25.23 -9.78 -7.53
N ARG A 259 25.18 -11.10 -7.77
CA ARG A 259 24.98 -11.62 -9.12
C ARG A 259 23.57 -11.31 -9.59
N SER A 260 23.49 -10.46 -10.60
CA SER A 260 22.25 -10.03 -11.25
C SER A 260 22.53 -9.72 -12.72
N PHE A 261 21.48 -9.68 -13.54
CA PHE A 261 21.56 -9.16 -14.90
C PHE A 261 21.71 -7.64 -14.94
N LEU A 262 21.39 -6.95 -13.84
CA LEU A 262 21.63 -5.52 -13.66
C LEU A 262 23.03 -5.33 -13.06
N ALA A 263 23.82 -4.41 -13.60
CA ALA A 263 25.07 -4.02 -12.97
C ALA A 263 24.77 -3.39 -11.59
N PRO A 264 25.60 -3.63 -10.55
CA PRO A 264 25.42 -2.98 -9.26
C PRO A 264 25.22 -1.46 -9.41
N PRO A 265 24.09 -0.90 -8.93
CA PRO A 265 23.80 0.52 -9.08
C PRO A 265 24.85 1.39 -8.38
N ALA A 266 25.15 2.54 -8.97
CA ALA A 266 25.97 3.54 -8.30
C ALA A 266 25.22 4.11 -7.09
N PRO A 267 25.92 4.56 -6.02
CA PRO A 267 25.27 5.21 -4.89
C PRO A 267 24.43 6.42 -5.32
N VAL A 268 23.23 6.53 -4.74
CA VAL A 268 22.40 7.73 -4.88
C VAL A 268 23.10 8.90 -4.17
N PRO A 269 23.27 10.08 -4.81
CA PRO A 269 23.96 11.21 -4.21
C PRO A 269 23.40 11.62 -2.83
N GLY A 270 24.26 11.59 -1.80
CA GLY A 270 23.90 11.95 -0.43
C GLY A 270 23.16 10.87 0.37
N TYR A 271 22.96 9.68 -0.21
CA TYR A 271 22.47 8.50 0.47
C TYR A 271 23.63 7.55 0.78
N HIS A 272 23.52 6.80 1.87
CA HIS A 272 24.43 5.69 2.16
C HIS A 272 23.83 4.38 1.67
N ALA A 273 24.66 3.49 1.14
CA ALA A 273 24.23 2.16 0.72
C ALA A 273 24.05 1.24 1.94
N VAL A 274 22.97 0.47 1.93
CA VAL A 274 22.72 -0.66 2.82
C VAL A 274 23.20 -1.94 2.11
N PRO A 275 23.73 -2.95 2.82
CA PRO A 275 24.11 -4.22 2.20
C PRO A 275 22.98 -4.81 1.35
N PRO A 276 23.24 -5.20 0.09
CA PRO A 276 22.20 -5.70 -0.79
C PRO A 276 21.70 -7.06 -0.31
N VAL A 277 20.42 -7.32 -0.60
CA VAL A 277 19.75 -8.56 -0.22
C VAL A 277 19.21 -9.28 -1.44
N ARG A 278 19.08 -10.60 -1.31
CA ARG A 278 18.34 -11.45 -2.23
C ARG A 278 16.99 -11.74 -1.61
N PHE A 279 15.94 -11.45 -2.38
CA PHE A 279 14.57 -11.82 -2.05
C PHE A 279 14.15 -13.01 -2.90
N THR A 280 13.47 -13.99 -2.30
CA THR A 280 12.91 -15.14 -3.02
C THR A 280 11.53 -15.47 -2.49
N LEU A 281 10.62 -15.80 -3.39
CA LEU A 281 9.30 -16.31 -3.07
C LEU A 281 9.15 -17.73 -3.65
N PRO A 282 9.12 -18.78 -2.81
CA PRO A 282 8.93 -20.15 -3.32
C PRO A 282 7.51 -20.36 -3.87
N ASP A 283 7.36 -21.29 -4.82
CA ASP A 283 6.04 -21.71 -5.30
C ASP A 283 5.30 -22.48 -4.19
N PRO A 284 4.06 -22.10 -3.82
CA PRO A 284 3.29 -22.77 -2.78
C PRO A 284 2.98 -24.25 -3.10
N LEU A 285 2.86 -24.60 -4.37
CA LEU A 285 2.58 -25.96 -4.85
C LEU A 285 3.87 -26.76 -5.14
N HIS A 286 4.97 -26.07 -5.46
CA HIS A 286 6.26 -26.69 -5.77
C HIS A 286 7.42 -25.98 -5.04
N PRO A 287 7.61 -26.21 -3.73
CA PRO A 287 8.54 -25.45 -2.88
C PRO A 287 10.00 -25.41 -3.36
N SER A 288 10.42 -26.38 -4.19
CA SER A 288 11.75 -26.43 -4.81
C SER A 288 11.93 -25.46 -5.99
N SER A 289 10.87 -24.75 -6.38
CA SER A 289 10.87 -23.75 -7.45
C SER A 289 10.48 -22.39 -6.90
N LEU A 290 10.86 -21.32 -7.60
CA LEU A 290 10.56 -19.95 -7.21
C LEU A 290 9.48 -19.36 -8.14
N THR A 291 8.54 -18.64 -7.54
CA THR A 291 7.61 -17.76 -8.25
C THR A 291 8.27 -16.41 -8.56
N ALA A 292 9.11 -15.92 -7.64
CA ALA A 292 9.87 -14.69 -7.82
C ALA A 292 11.26 -14.78 -7.17
N ALA A 293 12.24 -14.14 -7.78
CA ALA A 293 13.57 -13.95 -7.21
C ALA A 293 14.14 -12.60 -7.62
N SER A 294 14.73 -11.85 -6.70
CA SER A 294 15.33 -10.55 -7.01
C SER A 294 16.55 -10.23 -6.14
N VAL A 295 17.38 -9.32 -6.66
CA VAL A 295 18.44 -8.64 -5.90
C VAL A 295 17.98 -7.21 -5.66
N VAL A 296 18.06 -6.77 -4.40
CA VAL A 296 17.64 -5.44 -3.96
C VAL A 296 18.85 -4.69 -3.42
N TRP A 297 19.11 -3.51 -4.00
CA TRP A 297 20.05 -2.52 -3.49
C TRP A 297 19.27 -1.40 -2.84
N THR A 298 19.64 -1.03 -1.61
CA THR A 298 18.92 -0.01 -0.84
C THR A 298 19.86 1.11 -0.46
N PHE A 299 19.38 2.34 -0.59
CA PHE A 299 20.10 3.56 -0.26
C PHE A 299 19.25 4.39 0.69
N VAL A 300 19.85 4.92 1.76
CA VAL A 300 19.13 5.65 2.81
C VAL A 300 19.74 7.04 3.06
N LYS A 301 18.88 8.02 3.31
CA LYS A 301 19.25 9.37 3.76
C LYS A 301 18.28 9.82 4.85
N GLY A 302 18.64 9.59 6.11
CA GLY A 302 17.74 9.87 7.23
C GLY A 302 16.44 9.06 7.13
N ALA A 303 15.31 9.76 6.98
CA ALA A 303 13.99 9.16 6.80
C ALA A 303 13.71 8.65 5.37
N ASP A 304 14.52 9.05 4.39
CA ASP A 304 14.31 8.77 2.99
C ASP A 304 15.02 7.50 2.54
N VAL A 305 14.40 6.80 1.61
CA VAL A 305 14.89 5.54 1.06
C VAL A 305 14.70 5.49 -0.44
N VAL A 306 15.69 4.90 -1.12
CA VAL A 306 15.60 4.48 -2.52
C VAL A 306 15.97 3.02 -2.59
N THR A 307 15.20 2.24 -3.32
CA THR A 307 15.53 0.85 -3.65
C THR A 307 15.65 0.70 -5.15
N VAL A 308 16.65 -0.07 -5.57
CA VAL A 308 16.76 -0.60 -6.93
C VAL A 308 16.62 -2.10 -6.81
N GLU A 309 15.74 -2.66 -7.60
CA GLU A 309 15.46 -4.08 -7.60
C GLU A 309 15.54 -4.63 -9.03
N ALA A 310 16.28 -5.71 -9.18
CA ALA A 310 16.36 -6.48 -10.41
C ALA A 310 15.79 -7.88 -10.14
N GLY A 311 14.63 -8.16 -10.73
CA GLY A 311 13.85 -9.36 -10.46
C GLY A 311 13.63 -10.22 -11.69
N ASN A 312 13.36 -11.50 -11.42
CA ASN A 312 12.85 -12.47 -12.38
C ASN A 312 11.62 -13.14 -11.79
N GLU A 313 10.56 -13.21 -12.60
CA GLU A 313 9.34 -13.96 -12.36
C GLU A 313 9.07 -14.90 -13.54
N ARG A 314 7.93 -15.59 -13.53
CA ARG A 314 7.50 -16.38 -14.69
C ARG A 314 7.22 -15.43 -15.88
N PRO A 315 7.42 -15.88 -17.13
CA PRO A 315 7.11 -15.05 -18.30
C PRO A 315 5.67 -14.50 -18.25
N GLY A 316 5.53 -13.19 -18.48
CA GLY A 316 4.24 -12.49 -18.41
C GLY A 316 3.77 -12.16 -16.99
N GLN A 317 4.55 -12.47 -15.96
CA GLN A 317 4.33 -12.00 -14.59
C GLN A 317 5.28 -10.83 -14.30
N LEU A 318 4.71 -9.77 -13.74
CA LEU A 318 5.39 -8.59 -13.26
C LEU A 318 4.88 -8.30 -11.85
N PRO A 319 5.67 -7.64 -11.00
CA PRO A 319 5.27 -7.34 -9.63
C PRO A 319 4.38 -6.08 -9.55
N TRP A 320 3.80 -5.66 -10.68
CA TRP A 320 2.83 -4.60 -10.86
C TRP A 320 1.82 -4.98 -11.94
N GLN A 321 0.66 -4.33 -11.95
CA GLN A 321 -0.32 -4.50 -13.02
C GLN A 321 -0.27 -3.31 -13.98
N PRO A 322 -0.61 -3.50 -15.28
CA PRO A 322 -0.60 -2.40 -16.25
C PRO A 322 -1.50 -1.22 -15.87
N ASP A 323 -2.62 -1.51 -15.21
CA ASP A 323 -3.69 -0.55 -14.90
C ASP A 323 -3.85 -0.31 -13.37
N ASP A 324 -2.84 -0.62 -12.56
CA ASP A 324 -2.89 -0.36 -11.10
C ASP A 324 -2.79 1.13 -10.74
N THR A 325 -2.23 1.96 -11.62
CA THR A 325 -2.12 3.41 -11.46
C THR A 325 -1.94 4.10 -12.81
N VAL A 326 -2.10 5.43 -12.83
CA VAL A 326 -1.73 6.25 -13.99
C VAL A 326 -0.22 6.33 -14.08
N THR A 327 0.31 5.95 -15.23
CA THR A 327 1.75 5.95 -15.50
C THR A 327 2.12 6.88 -16.63
N GLU A 328 3.33 7.44 -16.56
CA GLU A 328 3.90 8.26 -17.64
C GLU A 328 5.14 7.58 -18.24
N PRO A 329 5.33 7.68 -19.56
CA PRO A 329 6.49 7.09 -20.21
C PRO A 329 7.78 7.78 -19.77
N VAL A 330 8.82 6.98 -19.56
CA VAL A 330 10.21 7.41 -19.30
C VAL A 330 11.11 6.61 -20.23
N SER A 331 12.23 7.19 -20.67
CA SER A 331 13.24 6.46 -21.44
C SER A 331 14.55 6.48 -20.67
N LEU A 332 15.13 5.31 -20.42
CA LEU A 332 16.36 5.15 -19.66
C LEU A 332 17.49 4.76 -20.61
N ALA A 333 18.61 5.48 -20.59
CA ALA A 333 19.70 5.31 -21.54
C ALA A 333 20.27 3.86 -21.56
N GLY A 334 20.36 3.21 -20.41
CA GLY A 334 20.92 1.85 -20.30
C GLY A 334 19.90 0.71 -20.23
N LEU A 335 18.61 1.01 -20.13
CA LEU A 335 17.55 0.00 -19.93
C LEU A 335 16.39 0.09 -20.93
N GLY A 336 16.30 1.18 -21.71
CA GLY A 336 15.25 1.37 -22.72
C GLY A 336 13.95 1.95 -22.16
N PRO A 337 12.79 1.60 -22.75
CA PRO A 337 11.48 2.09 -22.31
C PRO A 337 11.16 1.74 -20.87
N ALA A 338 10.62 2.71 -20.14
CA ALA A 338 10.20 2.59 -18.75
C ALA A 338 8.91 3.36 -18.51
N ARG A 339 8.31 3.17 -17.34
CA ARG A 339 7.13 3.93 -16.91
C ARG A 339 7.33 4.43 -15.48
N SER A 340 6.98 5.68 -15.22
CA SER A 340 6.88 6.20 -13.87
C SER A 340 5.48 5.97 -13.31
N ALA A 341 5.38 5.57 -12.06
CA ALA A 341 4.17 5.28 -11.30
C ALA A 341 4.23 5.99 -9.95
N ILE A 342 3.08 6.27 -9.37
CA ILE A 342 2.99 6.89 -8.03
C ILE A 342 2.28 5.93 -7.09
N ARG A 343 2.88 5.77 -5.90
CA ARG A 343 2.40 4.91 -4.83
C ARG A 343 2.21 5.73 -3.56
N SER A 344 1.47 5.15 -2.61
CA SER A 344 1.24 5.74 -1.29
C SER A 344 2.53 5.90 -0.49
N ASP A 345 3.56 5.10 -0.79
CA ASP A 345 4.87 5.03 -0.12
C ASP A 345 6.00 5.71 -0.91
N GLY A 346 5.70 6.33 -2.06
CA GLY A 346 6.69 7.06 -2.87
C GLY A 346 6.47 6.93 -4.38
N ALA A 347 7.45 7.40 -5.15
CA ALA A 347 7.49 7.21 -6.60
C ALA A 347 8.11 5.87 -6.99
N GLU A 348 7.81 5.42 -8.21
CA GLU A 348 8.30 4.17 -8.77
C GLU A 348 8.65 4.33 -10.25
N ILE A 349 9.79 3.79 -10.69
CA ILE A 349 10.16 3.58 -12.09
C ILE A 349 10.12 2.09 -12.39
N ARG A 350 9.35 1.70 -13.40
CA ARG A 350 9.09 0.33 -13.84
C ARG A 350 9.75 0.08 -15.19
N VAL A 351 10.55 -0.97 -15.29
CA VAL A 351 11.15 -1.43 -16.54
C VAL A 351 10.77 -2.90 -16.73
N ASP A 352 10.06 -3.19 -17.80
CA ASP A 352 9.83 -4.56 -18.27
C ASP A 352 10.91 -4.88 -19.31
N LEU A 353 11.79 -5.85 -19.01
CA LEU A 353 12.84 -6.32 -19.91
C LEU A 353 12.40 -7.54 -20.72
N GLU A 354 11.10 -7.86 -20.69
CA GLU A 354 10.47 -9.04 -21.27
C GLU A 354 10.94 -10.36 -20.64
N GLY A 355 10.29 -11.47 -21.00
CA GLY A 355 10.67 -12.81 -20.55
C GLY A 355 10.52 -13.07 -19.04
N GLY A 356 9.88 -12.16 -18.30
CA GLY A 356 9.75 -12.21 -16.84
C GLY A 356 10.89 -11.49 -16.09
N SER A 357 11.84 -10.86 -16.80
CA SER A 357 12.87 -10.03 -16.19
C SER A 357 12.41 -8.58 -16.09
N TRP A 358 12.69 -7.93 -14.96
CA TRP A 358 12.24 -6.56 -14.74
C TRP A 358 13.17 -5.79 -13.80
N VAL A 359 13.17 -4.47 -13.95
CA VAL A 359 13.86 -3.55 -13.02
C VAL A 359 12.83 -2.60 -12.42
N ARG A 360 12.97 -2.38 -11.11
CA ARG A 360 12.12 -1.47 -10.36
C ARG A 360 12.97 -0.55 -9.51
N VAL A 361 12.74 0.76 -9.64
CA VAL A 361 13.34 1.75 -8.74
C VAL A 361 12.21 2.37 -7.94
N ARG A 362 12.27 2.34 -6.61
CA ARG A 362 11.28 2.97 -5.73
C ARG A 362 11.95 3.94 -4.79
N GLY A 363 11.24 4.98 -4.36
CA GLY A 363 11.73 5.79 -3.26
C GLY A 363 10.84 6.96 -2.89
N THR A 364 11.17 7.59 -1.76
CA THR A 364 10.47 8.74 -1.18
C THR A 364 10.92 10.08 -1.75
N MET A 365 11.60 10.05 -2.91
CA MET A 365 11.98 11.24 -3.66
C MET A 365 10.94 11.54 -4.74
N PRO A 366 10.89 12.78 -5.27
CA PRO A 366 10.03 13.12 -6.40
C PRO A 366 10.29 12.20 -7.61
N ALA A 367 9.25 11.89 -8.37
CA ALA A 367 9.33 10.97 -9.51
C ALA A 367 10.37 11.37 -10.56
N SER A 368 10.55 12.67 -10.81
CA SER A 368 11.57 13.19 -11.72
C SER A 368 12.99 12.89 -11.26
N ALA A 369 13.30 13.14 -9.98
CA ALA A 369 14.61 12.82 -9.40
C ALA A 369 14.88 11.30 -9.40
N LEU A 370 13.83 10.49 -9.19
CA LEU A 370 13.93 9.03 -9.25
C LEU A 370 14.22 8.56 -10.68
N ALA A 371 13.58 9.16 -11.68
CA ALA A 371 13.82 8.90 -13.10
C ALA A 371 15.25 9.30 -13.52
N ASP A 372 15.73 10.47 -13.08
CA ASP A 372 17.09 10.94 -13.35
C ASP A 372 18.14 9.98 -12.79
N TYR A 373 17.94 9.48 -11.57
CA TYR A 373 18.80 8.45 -11.00
C TYR A 373 18.71 7.12 -11.78
N ALA A 374 17.49 6.67 -12.11
CA ALA A 374 17.27 5.43 -12.85
C ALA A 374 17.91 5.46 -14.25
N ASN A 375 18.09 6.65 -14.85
CA ASN A 375 18.74 6.82 -16.14
C ASN A 375 20.22 6.41 -16.14
N GLY A 376 20.87 6.37 -14.97
CA GLY A 376 22.24 5.88 -14.80
C GLY A 376 22.37 4.36 -14.70
N LEU A 377 21.25 3.62 -14.64
CA LEU A 377 21.26 2.16 -14.55
C LEU A 377 21.61 1.50 -15.90
N ARG A 378 22.26 0.34 -15.82
CA ARG A 378 22.71 -0.42 -16.99
C ARG A 378 22.69 -1.92 -16.72
N LEU A 379 22.46 -2.70 -17.76
CA LEU A 379 22.65 -4.15 -17.72
C LEU A 379 24.13 -4.48 -17.43
N ALA A 380 24.37 -5.60 -16.75
CA ALA A 380 25.71 -6.14 -16.57
C ALA A 380 26.28 -6.55 -17.93
N ALA A 381 27.60 -6.36 -18.11
CA ALA A 381 28.29 -6.89 -19.28
C ALA A 381 28.16 -8.42 -19.30
N ARG A 382 27.81 -8.97 -20.46
CA ARG A 382 27.70 -10.42 -20.66
C ARG A 382 29.07 -11.10 -20.70
#